data_AF-A0A949B3C2-F1
#
_entry.id   AF-A0A949B3C2-F1
#
_cell.length_a   1.000
_cell.length_b   1.000
_cell.length_c   1.000
_cell.angle_alpha   90.00
_cell.angle_beta   90.00
_cell.angle_gamma   90.00
#
_symmetry.space_group_name_H-M   'P 1'
#
loop_
_entity.id
_entity.type
_entity.pdbx_description
1 polymer ?
#
loop_
_entity_poly.entity_id
_entity_poly.type
_entity_poly.pdbx_seq_one_letter_code
_entity_poly.pdbx_strand_id
1 'polypeptide(L)'
;MLTPNDKKTDKKFVLFAITLAILHFIFLSFFFEPAISTPDAQGYFTQGRIMATEGKTYLEPKSVLQYIGPHWHSLDNEKYYTTFPPGFPFIIAIVYKIFGTSATLWINPILASLLLFIFFLFCKSWLSGSWSLLAMFLLAINPFYNEHALFGDSHILLIFFFISSLLVFHKVKKNNSKLFAFLSGILIGIVPTIRYAEFVFCTVFALYGLSLFKFKKISFTTLLLFGMGMCIPLGTMAIRNQITYGKFWVTGYSLSETPALFSLSYLLKNFVPFIMMLLTMGLAILFPLGIAGFVKLIKNIETKLEGIFFTALLILLTLTYMSYYWQPDPQSMRFLLPTFPLYTLSATYFLSSITKDKLKWTVLAVTLLITLPWGILSSLTPLKHLKQQNKILSTITCSINKSIEPGSVIVVNEGICQNLDISDKWKLIDISILRQSDITLKNTPQKPIRNNKTAKIYNNLYGQAFKKQFVQDLRMWNTENNPVYIIAYDKEIKKFKQTLLNGENISEVDEIALPLPSDFKEMENRRQLILNSEQKRPTISLTAQERNQIFDFIIKKEPLKIIKWTIDIRELNSR
;
A
#
# COMPACT_ATOMS: atom_id res chain seq x y z
N MET A 1 -30.21 26.64 -17.95
CA MET A 1 -30.26 27.45 -16.71
C MET A 1 -31.09 26.66 -15.70
N LEU A 2 -30.53 26.30 -14.55
CA LEU A 2 -31.24 25.57 -13.48
C LEU A 2 -32.15 26.55 -12.72
N THR A 3 -33.38 26.12 -12.41
CA THR A 3 -34.34 26.95 -11.67
C THR A 3 -33.86 27.21 -10.23
N PRO A 4 -34.37 28.25 -9.53
CA PRO A 4 -34.03 28.50 -8.13
C PRO A 4 -34.28 27.29 -7.20
N ASN A 5 -35.30 26.48 -7.50
CA ASN A 5 -35.57 25.22 -6.79
C ASN A 5 -34.51 24.16 -7.05
N ASP A 6 -34.00 24.04 -8.28
CA ASP A 6 -32.91 23.11 -8.60
C ASP A 6 -31.63 23.44 -7.83
N LYS A 7 -31.31 24.74 -7.66
CA LYS A 7 -30.15 25.19 -6.88
C LYS A 7 -30.25 24.87 -5.39
N LYS A 8 -31.45 24.96 -4.79
CA LYS A 8 -31.66 24.66 -3.36
C LYS A 8 -31.57 23.17 -3.08
N THR A 9 -32.12 22.34 -3.99
CA THR A 9 -32.05 20.88 -3.91
C THR A 9 -30.60 20.38 -4.07
N ASP A 10 -29.82 21.04 -4.92
CA ASP A 10 -28.40 20.71 -5.13
C ASP A 10 -27.53 20.95 -3.88
N LYS A 11 -27.77 22.03 -3.14
CA LYS A 11 -27.03 22.31 -1.88
C LYS A 11 -27.26 21.22 -0.83
N LYS A 12 -28.48 20.67 -0.74
CA LYS A 12 -28.80 19.58 0.20
C LYS A 12 -27.99 18.32 -0.10
N PHE A 13 -27.90 17.91 -1.36
CA PHE A 13 -27.14 16.73 -1.74
C PHE A 13 -25.64 16.90 -1.53
N VAL A 14 -25.09 18.09 -1.77
CA VAL A 14 -23.69 18.40 -1.45
C VAL A 14 -23.44 18.28 0.06
N LEU A 15 -24.33 18.80 0.89
CA LEU A 15 -24.23 18.66 2.35
C LEU A 15 -24.24 17.19 2.77
N PHE A 16 -25.16 16.38 2.24
CA PHE A 16 -25.20 14.94 2.53
C PHE A 16 -23.94 14.21 2.05
N ALA A 17 -23.35 14.60 0.93
CA ALA A 17 -22.09 14.03 0.46
C ALA A 17 -20.94 14.36 1.44
N ILE A 18 -20.86 15.61 1.93
CA ILE A 18 -19.89 15.99 2.96
C ILE A 18 -20.12 15.18 4.24
N THR A 19 -21.37 15.08 4.70
CA THR A 19 -21.72 14.27 5.88
C THR A 19 -21.30 12.82 5.71
N LEU A 20 -21.59 12.20 4.56
CA LEU A 20 -21.21 10.80 4.30
C LEU A 20 -19.69 10.61 4.28
N ALA A 21 -18.93 11.56 3.71
CA ALA A 21 -17.47 11.53 3.73
C ALA A 21 -16.92 11.64 5.16
N ILE A 22 -17.49 12.50 6.00
CA ILE A 22 -17.13 12.64 7.42
C ILE A 22 -17.48 11.35 8.19
N LEU A 23 -18.68 10.80 8.00
CA LEU A 23 -19.08 9.54 8.65
C LEU A 23 -18.17 8.38 8.24
N HIS A 24 -17.76 8.31 6.98
CA HIS A 24 -16.78 7.34 6.51
C HIS A 24 -15.41 7.52 7.17
N PHE A 25 -14.93 8.77 7.30
CA PHE A 25 -13.69 9.04 8.03
C PHE A 25 -13.76 8.62 9.50
N ILE A 26 -14.88 8.93 10.18
CA ILE A 26 -15.13 8.51 11.56
C ILE A 26 -15.16 6.98 11.65
N PHE A 27 -15.82 6.30 10.71
CA PHE A 27 -15.83 4.84 10.60
C PHE A 27 -14.41 4.27 10.51
N LEU A 28 -13.58 4.77 9.60
CA LEU A 28 -12.18 4.34 9.47
C LEU A 28 -11.36 4.62 10.73
N SER A 29 -11.60 5.75 11.39
CA SER A 29 -10.90 6.15 12.61
C SER A 29 -11.13 5.17 13.76
N PHE A 30 -12.27 4.46 13.81
CA PHE A 30 -12.49 3.39 14.79
C PHE A 30 -11.59 2.18 14.59
N PHE A 31 -11.04 1.98 13.39
CA PHE A 31 -10.13 0.88 13.05
C PHE A 31 -8.68 1.32 12.89
N PHE A 32 -8.42 2.62 12.96
CA PHE A 32 -7.09 3.18 12.84
C PHE A 32 -6.27 2.93 14.10
N GLU A 33 -5.01 2.53 13.91
CA GLU A 33 -3.97 2.46 14.92
C GLU A 33 -2.67 2.98 14.28
N PRO A 34 -1.84 3.77 14.99
CA PRO A 34 -0.72 4.51 14.39
C PRO A 34 0.51 3.61 14.17
N ALA A 35 0.40 2.67 13.22
CA ALA A 35 1.48 1.80 12.78
C ALA A 35 1.28 1.37 11.32
N ILE A 36 2.33 0.84 10.70
CA ILE A 36 2.25 0.10 9.44
C ILE A 36 2.58 -1.38 9.68
N SER A 37 1.89 -2.29 9.01
CA SER A 37 2.09 -3.73 9.17
C SER A 37 2.49 -4.45 7.88
N THR A 38 2.70 -3.71 6.79
CA THR A 38 2.88 -4.29 5.46
C THR A 38 4.23 -3.91 4.83
N PRO A 39 4.87 -4.86 4.11
CA PRO A 39 6.10 -4.60 3.36
C PRO A 39 5.98 -3.40 2.42
N ASP A 40 4.87 -3.32 1.68
CA ASP A 40 4.62 -2.25 0.72
C ASP A 40 4.62 -0.89 1.43
N ALA A 41 3.92 -0.77 2.57
CA ALA A 41 3.90 0.45 3.37
C ALA A 41 5.31 0.84 3.85
N GLN A 42 6.12 -0.11 4.31
CA GLN A 42 7.50 0.20 4.72
C GLN A 42 8.29 0.84 3.58
N GLY A 43 8.16 0.32 2.36
CA GLY A 43 8.84 0.88 1.19
C GLY A 43 8.45 2.34 0.93
N TYR A 44 7.16 2.65 0.94
CA TYR A 44 6.67 4.01 0.70
C TYR A 44 7.05 4.98 1.81
N PHE A 45 6.81 4.60 3.07
CA PHE A 45 7.01 5.48 4.21
C PHE A 45 8.49 5.74 4.50
N THR A 46 9.35 4.73 4.37
CA THR A 46 10.81 4.90 4.53
C THR A 46 11.38 5.77 3.42
N GLN A 47 10.91 5.61 2.18
CA GLN A 47 11.34 6.50 1.09
C GLN A 47 10.88 7.94 1.32
N GLY A 48 9.64 8.15 1.79
CA GLY A 48 9.12 9.47 2.13
C GLY A 48 9.89 10.13 3.26
N ARG A 49 10.26 9.37 4.30
CA ARG A 49 11.14 9.81 5.39
C ARG A 49 12.49 10.29 4.86
N ILE A 50 13.18 9.47 4.07
CA ILE A 50 14.50 9.81 3.48
C ILE A 50 14.41 11.07 2.61
N MET A 51 13.34 11.22 1.81
CA MET A 51 13.11 12.45 1.05
C MET A 51 12.93 13.67 1.96
N ALA A 52 12.21 13.53 3.07
CA ALA A 52 11.95 14.61 4.02
C ALA A 52 13.20 15.02 4.80
N THR A 53 14.01 14.06 5.24
CA THR A 53 15.16 14.27 6.13
C THR A 53 16.47 14.50 5.38
N GLU A 54 16.68 13.84 4.24
CA GLU A 54 17.95 13.86 3.51
C GLU A 54 17.86 14.50 2.12
N GLY A 55 16.66 14.74 1.58
CA GLY A 55 16.48 15.30 0.23
C GLY A 55 16.90 14.34 -0.89
N LYS A 56 17.00 13.04 -0.60
CA LYS A 56 17.41 11.97 -1.53
C LYS A 56 16.25 10.99 -1.80
N THR A 57 16.39 10.16 -2.83
CA THR A 57 15.38 9.12 -3.19
C THR A 57 15.90 7.69 -3.04
N TYR A 58 17.02 7.51 -2.35
CA TYR A 58 17.72 6.24 -2.15
C TYR A 58 18.24 6.15 -0.71
N LEU A 59 18.44 4.91 -0.26
CA LEU A 59 19.02 4.59 1.04
C LEU A 59 20.50 4.24 0.86
N GLU A 60 21.37 4.92 1.58
CA GLU A 60 22.79 4.57 1.75
C GLU A 60 22.96 3.95 3.15
N PRO A 61 23.21 2.63 3.27
CA PRO A 61 23.35 2.00 4.58
C PRO A 61 24.55 2.57 5.33
N LYS A 62 24.33 3.04 6.55
CA LYS A 62 25.35 3.54 7.48
C LYS A 62 26.19 2.41 8.09
N SER A 63 25.75 1.15 7.94
CA SER A 63 26.44 -0.03 8.42
C SER A 63 26.07 -1.27 7.61
N VAL A 64 26.98 -2.25 7.62
CA VAL A 64 26.73 -3.61 7.15
C VAL A 64 25.78 -4.38 8.07
N LEU A 65 25.31 -3.84 9.18
CA LEU A 65 24.27 -4.49 10.00
C LEU A 65 22.89 -3.85 9.81
N GLN A 66 22.81 -2.71 9.12
CA GLN A 66 21.58 -1.96 8.99
C GLN A 66 20.51 -2.77 8.26
N TYR A 67 19.31 -2.80 8.85
CA TYR A 67 18.11 -3.35 8.26
C TYR A 67 17.80 -2.71 6.90
N ILE A 68 17.53 -3.54 5.90
CA ILE A 68 17.08 -3.14 4.57
C ILE A 68 15.74 -3.83 4.27
N GLY A 69 14.73 -3.01 3.96
CA GLY A 69 13.39 -3.48 3.69
C GLY A 69 13.25 -4.31 2.41
N PRO A 70 12.16 -5.08 2.27
CA PRO A 70 11.98 -6.05 1.17
C PRO A 70 11.87 -5.44 -0.22
N HIS A 71 11.44 -4.18 -0.33
CA HIS A 71 11.27 -3.49 -1.62
C HIS A 71 12.46 -2.59 -1.97
N TRP A 72 13.57 -2.70 -1.25
CA TRP A 72 14.79 -1.93 -1.49
C TRP A 72 15.82 -2.80 -2.18
N HIS A 73 16.26 -2.39 -3.38
CA HIS A 73 17.22 -3.12 -4.20
C HIS A 73 18.41 -2.24 -4.55
N SER A 74 19.59 -2.85 -4.67
CA SER A 74 20.82 -2.14 -4.99
C SER A 74 21.36 -2.53 -6.36
N LEU A 75 21.91 -1.54 -7.08
CA LEU A 75 22.61 -1.72 -8.35
C LEU A 75 24.13 -1.85 -8.17
N ASP A 76 24.67 -1.17 -7.16
CA ASP A 76 26.11 -0.97 -6.93
C ASP A 76 26.59 -1.51 -5.56
N ASN A 77 25.67 -2.05 -4.75
CA ASN A 77 25.85 -2.44 -3.34
C ASN A 77 26.08 -1.26 -2.38
N GLU A 78 25.90 -0.01 -2.83
CA GLU A 78 26.06 1.19 -2.01
C GLU A 78 24.74 1.92 -1.83
N LYS A 79 23.99 2.09 -2.91
CA LYS A 79 22.70 2.77 -2.93
C LYS A 79 21.59 1.76 -3.13
N TYR A 80 20.56 1.90 -2.32
CA TYR A 80 19.34 1.11 -2.38
C TYR A 80 18.20 1.98 -2.86
N TYR A 81 17.48 1.52 -3.88
CA TYR A 81 16.33 2.19 -4.45
C TYR A 81 15.09 1.32 -4.25
N THR A 82 13.96 1.96 -3.99
CA THR A 82 12.69 1.25 -3.91
C THR A 82 12.26 0.72 -5.27
N THR A 83 11.52 -0.39 -5.27
CA THR A 83 10.78 -0.88 -6.44
C THR A 83 9.73 0.13 -6.90
N PHE A 84 9.17 0.89 -5.96
CA PHE A 84 8.08 1.83 -6.18
C PHE A 84 8.55 3.19 -6.73
N PRO A 85 7.71 3.90 -7.51
CA PRO A 85 8.01 5.26 -7.94
C PRO A 85 7.83 6.28 -6.78
N PRO A 86 8.42 7.47 -6.90
CA PRO A 86 8.52 8.43 -5.78
C PRO A 86 7.26 9.25 -5.51
N GLY A 87 6.18 9.14 -6.27
CA GLY A 87 5.00 10.02 -6.19
C GLY A 87 4.26 9.93 -4.85
N PHE A 88 3.94 8.73 -4.36
CA PHE A 88 3.37 8.59 -3.01
C PHE A 88 4.38 8.95 -1.89
N PRO A 89 5.63 8.46 -1.93
CA PRO A 89 6.68 8.89 -1.01
C PRO A 89 6.86 10.40 -0.93
N PHE A 90 6.71 11.14 -2.03
CA PHE A 90 6.81 12.59 -2.05
C PHE A 90 5.70 13.26 -1.24
N ILE A 91 4.46 12.76 -1.33
CA ILE A 91 3.34 13.25 -0.50
C ILE A 91 3.60 12.92 0.98
N ILE A 92 4.09 11.71 1.27
CA ILE A 92 4.50 11.32 2.63
C ILE A 92 5.58 12.29 3.14
N ALA A 93 6.59 12.61 2.32
CA ALA A 93 7.69 13.49 2.70
C ALA A 93 7.21 14.90 3.08
N ILE A 94 6.27 15.46 2.32
CA ILE A 94 5.66 16.76 2.64
C ILE A 94 4.97 16.72 4.00
N VAL A 95 4.12 15.72 4.23
CA VAL A 95 3.37 15.59 5.50
C VAL A 95 4.32 15.29 6.66
N TYR A 96 5.32 14.45 6.45
CA TYR A 96 6.35 14.12 7.43
C TYR A 96 7.09 15.38 7.89
N LYS A 97 7.52 16.21 6.93
CA LYS A 97 8.29 17.43 7.21
C LYS A 97 7.47 18.50 7.94
N ILE A 98 6.17 18.61 7.65
CA ILE A 98 5.31 19.65 8.22
C ILE A 98 4.68 19.21 9.55
N PHE A 99 4.24 17.96 9.65
CA PHE A 99 3.40 17.46 10.75
C PHE A 99 3.98 16.25 11.51
N GLY A 100 5.15 15.76 11.09
CA GLY A 100 5.84 14.63 11.72
C GLY A 100 5.27 13.25 11.35
N THR A 101 5.91 12.22 11.89
CA THR A 101 5.64 10.81 11.55
C THR A 101 4.19 10.40 11.79
N SER A 102 3.61 10.74 12.94
CA SER A 102 2.25 10.30 13.30
C SER A 102 1.18 10.81 12.31
N ALA A 103 1.36 12.00 11.74
CA ALA A 103 0.43 12.58 10.78
C ALA A 103 0.47 11.86 9.42
N THR A 104 1.62 11.33 9.02
CA THR A 104 1.76 10.62 7.73
C THR A 104 0.87 9.37 7.63
N LEU A 105 0.59 8.73 8.77
CA LEU A 105 -0.25 7.54 8.85
C LEU A 105 -1.73 7.84 8.54
N TRP A 106 -2.15 9.10 8.67
CA TRP A 106 -3.52 9.55 8.36
C TRP A 106 -3.76 9.90 6.89
N ILE A 107 -2.72 9.88 6.04
CA ILE A 107 -2.83 10.26 4.63
C ILE A 107 -3.90 9.43 3.91
N ASN A 108 -3.84 8.10 4.00
CA ASN A 108 -4.79 7.23 3.30
C ASN A 108 -6.24 7.36 3.82
N PRO A 109 -6.52 7.35 5.14
CA PRO A 109 -7.88 7.54 5.65
C PRO A 109 -8.52 8.87 5.23
N ILE A 110 -7.74 9.96 5.27
CA ILE A 110 -8.19 11.29 4.87
C ILE A 110 -8.48 11.29 3.37
N LEU A 111 -7.54 10.81 2.54
CA LEU A 111 -7.71 10.80 1.10
C LEU A 111 -8.84 9.87 0.64
N ALA A 112 -9.05 8.73 1.27
CA ALA A 112 -10.17 7.84 0.97
C ALA A 112 -11.52 8.55 1.22
N SER A 113 -11.62 9.28 2.32
CA SER A 113 -12.86 9.99 2.65
C SER A 113 -13.10 11.20 1.73
N LEU A 114 -12.05 11.96 1.41
CA LEU A 114 -12.11 13.07 0.45
C LEU A 114 -12.41 12.59 -0.98
N LEU A 115 -11.83 11.45 -1.38
CA LEU A 115 -12.06 10.83 -2.68
C LEU A 115 -13.55 10.49 -2.87
N LEU A 116 -14.26 10.03 -1.83
CA LEU A 116 -15.72 9.80 -1.94
C LEU A 116 -16.47 11.08 -2.30
N PHE A 117 -16.11 12.21 -1.72
CA PHE A 117 -16.72 13.50 -2.06
C PHE A 117 -16.37 13.93 -3.50
N ILE A 118 -15.12 13.79 -3.93
CA ILE A 118 -14.71 14.07 -5.31
C ILE A 118 -15.45 13.15 -6.29
N PHE A 119 -15.62 11.88 -5.93
CA PHE A 119 -16.36 10.91 -6.71
C PHE A 119 -17.85 11.27 -6.82
N PHE A 120 -18.47 11.77 -5.74
CA PHE A 120 -19.82 12.33 -5.80
C PHE A 120 -19.91 13.50 -6.80
N LEU A 121 -18.97 14.45 -6.75
CA LEU A 121 -18.93 15.58 -7.68
C LEU A 121 -18.73 15.12 -9.14
N PHE A 122 -17.92 14.07 -9.35
CA PHE A 122 -17.75 13.44 -10.64
C PHE A 122 -19.07 12.83 -11.13
N CYS A 123 -19.71 11.98 -10.31
CA CYS A 123 -20.99 11.34 -10.62
C CYS A 123 -22.11 12.33 -10.96
N LYS A 124 -22.13 13.51 -10.33
CA LYS A 124 -23.11 14.58 -10.62
C LYS A 124 -23.09 15.08 -12.07
N SER A 125 -22.05 14.76 -12.83
CA SER A 125 -21.96 15.12 -14.24
C SER A 125 -22.83 14.22 -15.14
N TRP A 126 -23.26 13.05 -14.66
CA TRP A 126 -24.11 12.09 -15.40
C TRP A 126 -25.37 11.67 -14.65
N LEU A 127 -25.42 11.89 -13.33
CA LEU A 127 -26.50 11.44 -12.45
C LEU A 127 -27.14 12.62 -11.72
N SER A 128 -28.40 12.47 -11.29
CA SER A 128 -29.01 13.42 -10.36
C SER A 128 -28.35 13.32 -8.98
N GLY A 129 -28.55 14.33 -8.11
CA GLY A 129 -27.93 14.37 -6.79
C GLY A 129 -28.19 13.12 -5.92
N SER A 130 -29.41 12.56 -5.97
CA SER A 130 -29.74 11.34 -5.23
C SER A 130 -29.01 10.10 -5.76
N TRP A 131 -28.92 9.95 -7.08
CA TRP A 131 -28.18 8.85 -7.71
C TRP A 131 -26.67 9.00 -7.53
N SER A 132 -26.13 10.24 -7.56
CA SER A 132 -24.72 10.48 -7.21
C SER A 132 -24.40 10.12 -5.77
N LEU A 133 -25.31 10.42 -4.82
CA LEU A 133 -25.15 9.99 -3.43
C LEU A 133 -25.20 8.47 -3.31
N LEU A 134 -26.09 7.79 -4.05
CA LEU A 134 -26.13 6.33 -4.07
C LEU A 134 -24.81 5.76 -4.57
N ALA A 135 -24.24 6.28 -5.67
CA ALA A 135 -22.94 5.83 -6.17
C ALA A 135 -21.84 6.02 -5.11
N MET A 136 -21.79 7.19 -4.48
CA MET A 136 -20.85 7.47 -3.39
C MET A 136 -21.02 6.49 -2.22
N PHE A 137 -22.26 6.23 -1.80
CA PHE A 137 -22.57 5.30 -0.72
C PHE A 137 -22.13 3.86 -1.06
N LEU A 138 -22.42 3.39 -2.26
CA LEU A 138 -22.03 2.06 -2.72
C LEU A 138 -20.50 1.87 -2.75
N LEU A 139 -19.74 2.92 -3.10
CA LEU A 139 -18.27 2.89 -3.01
C LEU A 139 -17.78 2.94 -1.56
N ALA A 140 -18.43 3.73 -0.70
CA ALA A 140 -18.05 3.89 0.72
C ALA A 140 -18.22 2.60 1.55
N ILE A 141 -19.10 1.69 1.12
CA ILE A 141 -19.28 0.38 1.77
C ILE A 141 -18.46 -0.74 1.10
N ASN A 142 -17.64 -0.42 0.10
CA ASN A 142 -16.83 -1.42 -0.59
C ASN A 142 -15.70 -1.94 0.32
N PRO A 143 -15.57 -3.27 0.52
CA PRO A 143 -14.64 -3.83 1.49
C PRO A 143 -13.17 -3.58 1.15
N PHE A 144 -12.78 -3.73 -0.12
CA PHE A 144 -11.41 -3.45 -0.55
C PHE A 144 -11.07 -1.96 -0.45
N TYR A 145 -12.01 -1.09 -0.81
CA TYR A 145 -11.81 0.35 -0.67
C TYR A 145 -11.50 0.73 0.79
N ASN A 146 -12.26 0.15 1.73
CA ASN A 146 -12.10 0.41 3.16
C ASN A 146 -10.81 -0.20 3.72
N GLU A 147 -10.47 -1.43 3.33
CA GLU A 147 -9.22 -2.10 3.72
C GLU A 147 -7.99 -1.28 3.30
N HIS A 148 -7.93 -0.86 2.03
CA HIS A 148 -6.80 -0.09 1.50
C HIS A 148 -6.72 1.35 2.03
N ALA A 149 -7.81 1.87 2.61
CA ALA A 149 -7.77 3.11 3.36
C ALA A 149 -6.91 3.03 4.62
N LEU A 150 -6.67 1.83 5.18
CA LEU A 150 -5.83 1.61 6.37
C LEU A 150 -4.56 0.77 6.08
N PHE A 151 -4.39 0.26 4.87
CA PHE A 151 -3.28 -0.63 4.52
C PHE A 151 -1.91 0.07 4.40
N GLY A 152 -1.91 1.39 4.18
CA GLY A 152 -0.69 2.20 4.04
C GLY A 152 0.01 2.10 2.67
N ASP A 153 -0.70 1.67 1.62
CA ASP A 153 -0.18 1.60 0.26
C ASP A 153 -0.57 2.80 -0.62
N SER A 154 -0.14 2.78 -1.88
CA SER A 154 -0.34 3.88 -2.83
C SER A 154 -1.71 3.90 -3.54
N HIS A 155 -2.58 2.91 -3.32
CA HIS A 155 -3.78 2.76 -4.15
C HIS A 155 -4.78 3.90 -3.96
N ILE A 156 -5.06 4.29 -2.71
CA ILE A 156 -6.02 5.37 -2.43
C ILE A 156 -5.56 6.70 -3.04
N LEU A 157 -4.28 7.05 -2.90
CA LEU A 157 -3.72 8.26 -3.50
C LEU A 157 -3.84 8.24 -5.03
N LEU A 158 -3.56 7.08 -5.65
CA LEU A 158 -3.70 6.92 -7.08
C LEU A 158 -5.14 7.19 -7.54
N ILE A 159 -6.13 6.59 -6.86
CA ILE A 159 -7.55 6.76 -7.20
C ILE A 159 -7.98 8.21 -6.98
N PHE A 160 -7.50 8.86 -5.92
CA PHE A 160 -7.74 10.28 -5.66
C PHE A 160 -7.34 11.15 -6.86
N PHE A 161 -6.10 11.01 -7.36
CA PHE A 161 -5.63 11.77 -8.51
C PHE A 161 -6.33 11.37 -9.81
N PHE A 162 -6.59 10.08 -10.01
CA PHE A 162 -7.29 9.57 -11.19
C PHE A 162 -8.72 10.12 -11.31
N ILE A 163 -9.55 10.01 -10.27
CA ILE A 163 -10.93 10.53 -10.27
C ILE A 163 -10.95 12.05 -10.29
N SER A 164 -10.01 12.72 -9.61
CA SER A 164 -9.84 14.17 -9.73
C SER A 164 -9.53 14.59 -11.16
N SER A 165 -8.66 13.85 -11.85
CA SER A 165 -8.36 14.12 -13.26
C SER A 165 -9.59 13.95 -14.13
N LEU A 166 -10.37 12.87 -13.96
CA LEU A 166 -11.61 12.67 -14.70
C LEU A 166 -12.64 13.81 -14.46
N LEU A 167 -12.80 14.25 -13.21
CA LEU A 167 -13.67 15.38 -12.86
C LEU A 167 -13.23 16.68 -13.52
N VAL A 168 -11.93 16.99 -13.48
CA VAL A 168 -11.40 18.21 -14.10
C VAL A 168 -11.46 18.10 -15.62
N PHE A 169 -11.13 16.95 -16.21
CA PHE A 169 -11.20 16.71 -17.65
C PHE A 169 -12.63 16.81 -18.19
N HIS A 170 -13.64 16.39 -17.42
CA HIS A 170 -15.04 16.58 -17.79
C HIS A 170 -15.36 18.08 -18.00
N LYS A 171 -14.81 18.98 -17.16
CA LYS A 171 -14.96 20.43 -17.33
C LYS A 171 -14.24 20.95 -18.58
N VAL A 172 -13.14 20.30 -19.00
CA VAL A 172 -12.46 20.60 -20.26
C VAL A 172 -13.37 20.31 -21.45
N LYS A 173 -13.99 19.12 -21.48
CA LYS A 173 -14.95 18.77 -22.53
C LYS A 173 -16.11 19.77 -22.61
N LYS A 174 -16.64 20.19 -21.46
CA LYS A 174 -17.83 21.06 -21.40
C LYS A 174 -17.53 22.51 -21.82
N ASN A 175 -16.41 23.05 -21.35
CA ASN A 175 -16.14 24.49 -21.44
C ASN A 175 -14.92 24.84 -22.30
N ASN A 176 -14.23 23.84 -22.87
CA ASN A 176 -12.95 24.01 -23.58
C ASN A 176 -11.92 24.82 -22.77
N SER A 177 -11.93 24.66 -21.44
CA SER A 177 -11.11 25.46 -20.52
C SER A 177 -9.65 25.05 -20.57
N LYS A 178 -8.79 25.99 -20.96
CA LYS A 178 -7.32 25.86 -21.03
C LYS A 178 -6.69 25.51 -19.68
N LEU A 179 -7.13 26.19 -18.61
CA LEU A 179 -6.61 25.95 -17.26
C LEU A 179 -6.98 24.54 -16.77
N PHE A 180 -8.24 24.12 -16.97
CA PHE A 180 -8.63 22.76 -16.57
C PHE A 180 -7.95 21.68 -17.42
N ALA A 181 -7.62 21.98 -18.68
CA ALA A 181 -6.86 21.06 -19.52
C ALA A 181 -5.46 20.85 -18.95
N PHE A 182 -4.74 21.93 -18.65
CA PHE A 182 -3.44 21.87 -18.00
C PHE A 182 -3.49 21.15 -16.65
N LEU A 183 -4.44 21.50 -15.78
CA LEU A 183 -4.59 20.87 -14.46
C LEU A 183 -4.95 19.38 -14.56
N SER A 184 -5.86 18.99 -15.45
CA SER A 184 -6.17 17.57 -15.66
C SER A 184 -4.97 16.80 -16.21
N GLY A 185 -4.19 17.42 -17.10
CA GLY A 185 -2.91 16.88 -17.57
C GLY A 185 -1.97 16.58 -16.41
N ILE A 186 -1.76 17.54 -15.50
CA ILE A 186 -0.93 17.33 -14.30
C ILE A 186 -1.48 16.18 -13.46
N LEU A 187 -2.78 16.17 -13.16
CA LEU A 187 -3.40 15.15 -12.30
C LEU A 187 -3.25 13.73 -12.88
N ILE A 188 -3.45 13.55 -14.19
CA ILE A 188 -3.26 12.23 -14.81
C ILE A 188 -1.77 11.87 -14.95
N GLY A 189 -0.90 12.85 -15.21
CA GLY A 189 0.55 12.66 -15.27
C GLY A 189 1.14 12.22 -13.93
N ILE A 190 0.56 12.63 -12.80
CA ILE A 190 0.96 12.20 -11.45
C ILE A 190 0.70 10.69 -11.24
N VAL A 191 -0.34 10.12 -11.85
CA VAL A 191 -0.75 8.73 -11.58
C VAL A 191 0.40 7.73 -11.83
N PRO A 192 1.13 7.76 -12.95
CA PRO A 192 2.29 6.88 -13.17
C PRO A 192 3.45 7.10 -12.20
N THR A 193 3.57 8.31 -11.66
CA THR A 193 4.58 8.62 -10.62
C THR A 193 4.22 7.98 -9.28
N ILE A 194 2.97 7.58 -9.07
CA ILE A 194 2.52 6.86 -7.88
C ILE A 194 2.64 5.34 -8.10
N ARG A 195 2.30 4.86 -9.30
CA ARG A 195 2.49 3.46 -9.71
C ARG A 195 2.72 3.37 -11.24
N TYR A 196 3.81 2.74 -11.65
CA TYR A 196 4.26 2.74 -13.05
C TYR A 196 3.27 2.09 -14.03
N ALA A 197 2.60 1.00 -13.64
CA ALA A 197 1.74 0.23 -14.54
C ALA A 197 0.52 1.03 -15.01
N GLU A 198 0.10 2.02 -14.22
CA GLU A 198 -1.04 2.90 -14.47
C GLU A 198 -0.72 3.99 -15.51
N PHE A 199 0.47 3.96 -16.12
CA PHE A 199 0.78 4.70 -17.36
C PHE A 199 -0.23 4.45 -18.47
N VAL A 200 -0.87 3.27 -18.48
CA VAL A 200 -1.96 2.95 -19.40
C VAL A 200 -3.10 3.98 -19.37
N PHE A 201 -3.36 4.61 -18.23
CA PHE A 201 -4.37 5.65 -18.15
C PHE A 201 -3.96 6.92 -18.91
N CYS A 202 -2.69 7.33 -18.86
CA CYS A 202 -2.19 8.45 -19.65
C CYS A 202 -2.41 8.23 -21.15
N THR A 203 -2.15 7.01 -21.64
CA THR A 203 -2.38 6.63 -23.04
C THR A 203 -3.84 6.78 -23.42
N VAL A 204 -4.77 6.24 -22.61
CA VAL A 204 -6.21 6.30 -22.91
C VAL A 204 -6.73 7.74 -22.84
N PHE A 205 -6.26 8.56 -21.88
CA PHE A 205 -6.58 9.98 -21.81
C PHE A 205 -6.07 10.76 -23.02
N ALA A 206 -4.83 10.50 -23.48
CA ALA A 206 -4.27 11.16 -24.65
C ALA A 206 -5.09 10.84 -25.91
N LEU A 207 -5.45 9.56 -26.12
CA LEU A 207 -6.32 9.14 -27.23
C LEU A 207 -7.71 9.76 -27.17
N TYR A 208 -8.28 9.88 -25.97
CA TYR A 208 -9.57 10.54 -25.77
C TYR A 208 -9.49 12.05 -26.05
N GLY A 209 -8.44 12.74 -25.58
CA GLY A 209 -8.18 14.15 -25.89
C GLY A 209 -8.01 14.40 -27.39
N LEU A 210 -7.24 13.55 -28.08
CA LEU A 210 -7.09 13.58 -29.54
C LEU A 210 -8.43 13.36 -30.25
N SER A 211 -9.26 12.46 -29.75
CA SER A 211 -10.60 12.21 -30.29
C SER A 211 -11.49 13.45 -30.13
N LEU A 212 -11.50 14.08 -28.94
CA LEU A 212 -12.24 15.32 -28.71
C LEU A 212 -11.77 16.45 -29.63
N PHE A 213 -10.46 16.57 -29.87
CA PHE A 213 -9.91 17.54 -30.81
C PHE A 213 -10.37 17.25 -32.25
N LYS A 214 -10.27 15.99 -32.71
CA LYS A 214 -10.73 15.56 -34.03
C LYS A 214 -12.21 15.86 -34.26
N PHE A 215 -13.04 15.66 -33.24
CA PHE A 215 -14.48 15.99 -33.26
C PHE A 215 -14.78 17.47 -32.96
N LYS A 216 -13.76 18.34 -32.96
CA LYS A 216 -13.85 19.80 -32.72
C LYS A 216 -14.56 20.17 -31.41
N LYS A 217 -14.50 19.29 -30.40
CA LYS A 217 -15.04 19.51 -29.05
C LYS A 217 -14.08 20.31 -28.16
N ILE A 218 -12.79 20.28 -28.47
CA ILE A 218 -11.76 21.09 -27.80
C ILE A 218 -10.85 21.74 -28.84
N SER A 219 -10.20 22.86 -28.48
CA SER A 219 -9.23 23.54 -29.34
C SER A 219 -7.86 22.86 -29.32
N PHE A 220 -7.03 23.14 -30.34
CA PHE A 220 -5.64 22.66 -30.37
C PHE A 220 -4.83 23.16 -29.16
N THR A 221 -4.99 24.43 -28.76
CA THR A 221 -4.33 24.98 -27.58
C THR A 221 -4.74 24.25 -26.30
N THR A 222 -6.01 23.88 -26.17
CA THR A 222 -6.50 23.10 -25.03
C THR A 222 -5.85 21.71 -25.00
N LEU A 223 -5.76 21.04 -26.15
CA LEU A 223 -5.06 19.75 -26.26
C LEU A 223 -3.57 19.88 -25.92
N LEU A 224 -2.90 20.91 -26.44
CA LEU A 224 -1.49 21.17 -26.16
C LEU A 224 -1.24 21.39 -24.67
N LEU A 225 -2.06 22.22 -24.01
CA LEU A 225 -1.95 22.48 -22.58
C LEU A 225 -2.22 21.23 -21.73
N PHE A 226 -3.18 20.38 -22.13
CA PHE A 226 -3.37 19.07 -21.51
C PHE A 226 -2.11 18.20 -21.62
N GLY A 227 -1.53 18.10 -22.82
CA GLY A 227 -0.28 17.38 -23.06
C GLY A 227 0.88 17.92 -22.22
N MET A 228 1.07 19.25 -22.20
CA MET A 228 2.10 19.91 -21.39
C MET A 228 1.94 19.61 -19.90
N GLY A 229 0.71 19.70 -19.37
CA GLY A 229 0.43 19.36 -17.97
C GLY A 229 0.81 17.91 -17.64
N MET A 230 0.48 16.98 -18.55
CA MET A 230 0.81 15.56 -18.40
C MET A 230 2.31 15.29 -18.50
N CYS A 231 3.03 16.01 -19.36
CA CYS A 231 4.47 15.87 -19.52
C CYS A 231 5.28 16.33 -18.30
N ILE A 232 4.77 17.23 -17.44
CA ILE A 232 5.54 17.73 -16.28
C ILE A 232 5.85 16.59 -15.27
N PRO A 233 4.85 15.86 -14.71
CA PRO A 233 5.15 14.77 -13.78
C PRO A 233 5.86 13.59 -14.48
N LEU A 234 5.46 13.26 -15.71
CA LEU A 234 6.08 12.17 -16.48
C LEU A 234 7.55 12.45 -16.81
N GLY A 235 7.86 13.68 -17.22
CA GLY A 235 9.23 14.12 -17.49
C GLY A 235 10.07 14.10 -16.22
N THR A 236 9.52 14.56 -15.10
CA THR A 236 10.19 14.49 -13.79
C THR A 236 10.52 13.04 -13.40
N MET A 237 9.55 12.13 -13.56
CA MET A 237 9.75 10.70 -13.30
C MET A 237 10.79 10.09 -14.25
N ALA A 238 10.76 10.42 -15.53
CA ALA A 238 11.71 9.95 -16.53
C ALA A 238 13.12 10.42 -16.23
N ILE A 239 13.32 11.70 -15.89
CA ILE A 239 14.61 12.26 -15.47
C ILE A 239 15.12 11.52 -14.23
N ARG A 240 14.26 11.31 -13.22
CA ARG A 240 14.62 10.53 -12.03
C ARG A 240 15.06 9.11 -12.41
N ASN A 241 14.34 8.44 -13.30
CA ASN A 241 14.70 7.10 -13.75
C ASN A 241 16.02 7.07 -14.55
N GLN A 242 16.29 8.10 -15.35
CA GLN A 242 17.58 8.25 -16.03
C GLN A 242 18.73 8.40 -15.03
N ILE A 243 18.55 9.23 -14.01
CA ILE A 243 19.57 9.46 -12.96
C ILE A 243 19.78 8.19 -12.13
N THR A 244 18.69 7.51 -11.77
CA THR A 244 18.70 6.37 -10.84
C THR A 244 19.08 5.04 -11.51
N TYR A 245 18.53 4.75 -12.68
CA TYR A 245 18.67 3.46 -13.36
C TYR A 245 19.40 3.55 -14.71
N GLY A 246 19.88 4.74 -15.09
CA GLY A 246 20.61 4.97 -16.34
C GLY A 246 19.75 5.03 -17.61
N LYS A 247 18.42 4.85 -17.50
CA LYS A 247 17.48 4.87 -18.63
C LYS A 247 16.12 5.43 -18.21
N PHE A 248 15.51 6.26 -19.06
CA PHE A 248 14.21 6.89 -18.81
C PHE A 248 13.04 5.92 -18.53
N TRP A 249 13.05 4.74 -19.17
CA TRP A 249 11.96 3.75 -19.12
C TRP A 249 12.21 2.59 -18.14
N VAL A 250 13.41 2.51 -17.55
CA VAL A 250 13.74 1.49 -16.56
C VAL A 250 13.14 1.89 -15.22
N THR A 251 12.59 0.93 -14.48
CA THR A 251 11.85 1.17 -13.23
C THR A 251 12.44 0.33 -12.11
N GLY A 252 12.06 0.61 -10.86
CA GLY A 252 12.50 -0.21 -9.73
C GLY A 252 12.08 -1.69 -9.83
N TYR A 253 11.03 -2.00 -10.60
CA TYR A 253 10.60 -3.37 -10.87
C TYR A 253 11.55 -4.15 -11.78
N SER A 254 12.44 -3.49 -12.54
CA SER A 254 13.45 -4.23 -13.31
C SER A 254 14.66 -4.64 -12.48
N LEU A 255 14.73 -4.22 -11.21
CA LEU A 255 15.81 -4.58 -10.29
C LEU A 255 15.55 -5.92 -9.59
N SER A 256 14.31 -6.40 -9.58
CA SER A 256 14.00 -7.71 -9.01
C SER A 256 14.47 -8.80 -9.97
N GLU A 257 15.09 -9.85 -9.44
CA GLU A 257 15.50 -11.06 -10.19
C GLU A 257 14.32 -11.89 -10.72
N THR A 258 13.10 -11.34 -10.65
CA THR A 258 11.89 -11.97 -11.13
C THR A 258 11.91 -12.08 -12.66
N PRO A 259 11.46 -13.20 -13.25
CA PRO A 259 11.28 -13.32 -14.70
C PRO A 259 10.32 -12.25 -15.25
N ALA A 260 10.21 -12.16 -16.58
CA ALA A 260 9.40 -11.16 -17.29
C ALA A 260 8.11 -10.80 -16.53
N LEU A 261 8.03 -9.57 -16.01
CA LEU A 261 6.96 -9.13 -15.11
C LEU A 261 5.57 -9.26 -15.73
N PHE A 262 5.49 -9.12 -17.06
CA PHE A 262 4.27 -9.21 -17.83
C PHE A 262 4.41 -10.19 -18.98
N SER A 263 3.41 -11.05 -19.20
CA SER A 263 3.40 -11.98 -20.32
C SER A 263 1.98 -12.35 -20.76
N LEU A 264 1.85 -12.78 -22.03
CA LEU A 264 0.57 -13.26 -22.56
C LEU A 264 0.13 -14.58 -21.91
N SER A 265 1.08 -15.44 -21.50
CA SER A 265 0.74 -16.69 -20.82
C SER A 265 0.13 -16.43 -19.44
N TYR A 266 0.61 -15.42 -18.71
CA TYR A 266 -0.03 -14.97 -17.46
C TYR A 266 -1.42 -14.44 -17.72
N LEU A 267 -1.61 -13.63 -18.76
CA LEU A 267 -2.93 -13.11 -19.12
C LEU A 267 -3.94 -14.25 -19.30
N LEU A 268 -3.61 -15.27 -20.09
CA LEU A 268 -4.49 -16.41 -20.34
C LEU A 268 -4.78 -17.20 -19.05
N LYS A 269 -3.76 -17.40 -18.20
CA LYS A 269 -3.89 -18.09 -16.90
C LYS A 269 -4.77 -17.31 -15.92
N ASN A 270 -4.62 -15.99 -15.89
CA ASN A 270 -5.20 -15.11 -14.88
C ASN A 270 -6.57 -14.55 -15.31
N PHE A 271 -6.95 -14.67 -16.59
CA PHE A 271 -8.17 -14.08 -17.13
C PHE A 271 -9.43 -14.46 -16.34
N VAL A 272 -9.74 -15.76 -16.24
CA VAL A 272 -10.94 -16.23 -15.53
C VAL A 272 -10.87 -15.91 -14.02
N PRO A 273 -9.76 -16.18 -13.31
CA PRO A 273 -9.63 -15.81 -11.90
C PRO A 273 -9.91 -14.33 -11.62
N PHE A 274 -9.35 -13.40 -12.39
CA PHE A 274 -9.58 -11.96 -12.16
C PHE A 274 -11.03 -11.55 -12.37
N ILE A 275 -11.70 -12.09 -13.41
CA ILE A 275 -13.14 -11.81 -13.63
C ILE A 275 -13.99 -12.37 -12.48
N MET A 276 -13.70 -13.60 -12.04
CA MET A 276 -14.39 -14.20 -10.90
C MET A 276 -14.16 -13.39 -9.62
N MET A 277 -12.94 -12.92 -9.39
CA MET A 277 -12.62 -12.09 -8.23
C MET A 277 -13.29 -10.72 -8.26
N LEU A 278 -13.44 -10.08 -9.44
CA LEU A 278 -14.24 -8.85 -9.56
C LEU A 278 -15.69 -9.10 -9.14
N LEU A 279 -16.25 -10.26 -9.46
CA LEU A 279 -17.61 -10.65 -9.09
C LEU A 279 -17.74 -11.05 -7.61
N THR A 280 -16.76 -11.72 -7.01
CA THR A 280 -16.92 -12.29 -5.65
C THR A 280 -16.32 -11.42 -4.55
N MET A 281 -15.19 -10.78 -4.83
CA MET A 281 -14.38 -10.07 -3.84
C MET A 281 -14.32 -8.56 -4.12
N GLY A 282 -14.29 -8.15 -5.39
CA GLY A 282 -14.12 -6.75 -5.78
C GLY A 282 -15.39 -5.91 -5.66
N LEU A 283 -16.40 -6.22 -6.46
CA LEU A 283 -17.56 -5.34 -6.71
C LEU A 283 -18.92 -6.03 -6.51
N ALA A 284 -18.95 -7.34 -6.25
CA ALA A 284 -20.20 -8.08 -6.09
C ALA A 284 -21.17 -7.86 -7.28
N ILE A 285 -22.45 -7.67 -6.98
CA ILE A 285 -23.50 -7.38 -7.97
C ILE A 285 -23.27 -6.08 -8.75
N LEU A 286 -22.45 -5.15 -8.25
CA LEU A 286 -22.14 -3.91 -8.97
C LEU A 286 -21.28 -4.17 -10.21
N PHE A 287 -20.53 -5.28 -10.26
CA PHE A 287 -19.74 -5.65 -11.44
C PHE A 287 -20.64 -5.90 -12.68
N PRO A 288 -21.58 -6.87 -12.67
CA PRO A 288 -22.46 -7.09 -13.82
C PRO A 288 -23.38 -5.90 -14.13
N LEU A 289 -23.87 -5.18 -13.11
CA LEU A 289 -24.64 -3.96 -13.31
C LEU A 289 -23.80 -2.85 -13.95
N GLY A 290 -22.53 -2.74 -13.58
CA GLY A 290 -21.57 -1.82 -14.17
C GLY A 290 -21.31 -2.12 -15.64
N ILE A 291 -21.19 -3.40 -16.02
CA ILE A 291 -21.11 -3.82 -17.42
C ILE A 291 -22.38 -3.39 -18.19
N ALA A 292 -23.56 -3.65 -17.64
CA ALA A 292 -24.83 -3.24 -18.26
C ALA A 292 -24.92 -1.71 -18.43
N GLY A 293 -24.41 -0.95 -17.46
CA GLY A 293 -24.29 0.50 -17.54
C GLY A 293 -23.36 0.97 -18.65
N PHE A 294 -22.22 0.31 -18.87
CA PHE A 294 -21.29 0.68 -19.93
C PHE A 294 -21.90 0.42 -21.29
N VAL A 295 -22.56 -0.73 -21.46
CA VAL A 295 -23.31 -1.05 -22.68
C VAL A 295 -24.33 0.05 -22.97
N LYS A 296 -25.03 0.55 -21.93
CA LYS A 296 -26.01 1.62 -22.09
C LYS A 296 -25.36 2.96 -22.45
N LEU A 297 -24.26 3.33 -21.79
CA LEU A 297 -23.49 4.54 -22.09
C LEU A 297 -22.99 4.54 -23.54
N ILE A 298 -22.50 3.39 -24.02
CA ILE A 298 -22.00 3.22 -25.40
C ILE A 298 -23.15 3.28 -26.43
N LYS A 299 -24.32 2.72 -26.10
CA LYS A 299 -25.49 2.72 -27.01
C LYS A 299 -26.12 4.10 -27.16
N ASN A 300 -26.07 4.95 -26.14
CA ASN A 300 -26.61 6.31 -26.21
C ASN A 300 -25.62 7.23 -26.94
N ILE A 301 -26.07 7.87 -28.03
CA ILE A 301 -25.24 8.71 -28.90
C ILE A 301 -24.59 9.89 -28.18
N GLU A 302 -25.25 10.44 -27.16
CA GLU A 302 -24.76 11.58 -26.40
C GLU A 302 -23.60 11.21 -25.47
N THR A 303 -23.63 9.99 -24.92
CA THR A 303 -22.66 9.46 -23.96
C THR A 303 -21.69 8.44 -24.56
N LYS A 304 -21.84 8.10 -25.84
CA LYS A 304 -21.10 7.02 -26.50
C LYS A 304 -19.60 7.16 -26.35
N LEU A 305 -19.08 8.36 -26.58
CA LEU A 305 -17.64 8.62 -26.55
C LEU A 305 -17.07 8.45 -25.12
N GLU A 306 -17.78 8.92 -24.09
CA GLU A 306 -17.46 8.66 -22.68
C GLU A 306 -17.54 7.18 -22.32
N GLY A 307 -18.59 6.48 -22.79
CA GLY A 307 -18.74 5.05 -22.59
C GLY A 307 -17.52 4.29 -23.12
N ILE A 308 -17.10 4.58 -24.35
CA ILE A 308 -15.90 3.99 -24.96
C ILE A 308 -14.64 4.34 -24.15
N PHE A 309 -14.49 5.59 -23.74
CA PHE A 309 -13.35 6.05 -22.95
C PHE A 309 -13.24 5.31 -21.60
N PHE A 310 -14.32 5.25 -20.83
CA PHE A 310 -14.33 4.54 -19.56
C PHE A 310 -14.09 3.05 -19.74
N THR A 311 -14.72 2.42 -20.73
CA THR A 311 -14.47 1.00 -21.06
C THR A 311 -13.02 0.75 -21.45
N ALA A 312 -12.38 1.65 -22.21
CA ALA A 312 -10.96 1.53 -22.57
C ALA A 312 -10.05 1.62 -21.34
N LEU A 313 -10.32 2.54 -20.39
CA LEU A 313 -9.58 2.64 -19.13
C LEU A 313 -9.65 1.32 -18.34
N LEU A 314 -10.86 0.76 -18.24
CA LEU A 314 -11.12 -0.48 -17.51
C LEU A 314 -10.42 -1.68 -18.14
N ILE A 315 -10.63 -1.88 -19.44
CA ILE A 315 -10.07 -3.02 -20.17
C ILE A 315 -8.56 -2.96 -20.15
N LEU A 316 -7.96 -1.80 -20.45
CA LEU A 316 -6.51 -1.71 -20.56
C LEU A 316 -5.82 -1.95 -19.20
N LEU A 317 -6.34 -1.39 -18.11
CA LEU A 317 -5.81 -1.66 -16.77
C LEU A 317 -6.00 -3.13 -16.38
N THR A 318 -7.19 -3.69 -16.63
CA THR A 318 -7.51 -5.08 -16.28
C THR A 318 -6.62 -6.06 -17.03
N LEU A 319 -6.44 -5.88 -18.33
CA LEU A 319 -5.55 -6.73 -19.15
C LEU A 319 -4.08 -6.60 -18.72
N THR A 320 -3.64 -5.39 -18.35
CA THR A 320 -2.28 -5.16 -17.83
C THR A 320 -2.04 -6.02 -16.58
N TYR A 321 -2.94 -5.98 -15.60
CA TYR A 321 -2.76 -6.75 -14.37
C TYR A 321 -3.09 -8.23 -14.51
N MET A 322 -3.95 -8.64 -15.45
CA MET A 322 -4.08 -10.06 -15.83
C MET A 322 -2.76 -10.58 -16.42
N SER A 323 -2.03 -9.76 -17.17
CA SER A 323 -0.73 -10.16 -17.73
C SER A 323 0.41 -10.16 -16.70
N TYR A 324 0.18 -9.73 -15.45
CA TYR A 324 1.21 -9.63 -14.42
C TYR A 324 1.58 -11.02 -13.84
N TYR A 325 2.86 -11.23 -13.52
CA TYR A 325 3.39 -12.53 -13.09
C TYR A 325 2.79 -13.05 -11.77
N TRP A 326 2.23 -12.16 -10.94
CA TRP A 326 1.64 -12.50 -9.66
C TRP A 326 0.38 -13.34 -9.84
N GLN A 327 0.27 -14.43 -9.07
CA GLN A 327 -0.90 -15.30 -9.16
C GLN A 327 -2.11 -14.64 -8.49
N PRO A 328 -3.31 -14.71 -9.08
CA PRO A 328 -4.52 -14.17 -8.49
C PRO A 328 -4.78 -14.76 -7.09
N ASP A 329 -4.76 -13.89 -6.10
CA ASP A 329 -5.04 -14.17 -4.69
C ASP A 329 -6.02 -13.11 -4.16
N PRO A 330 -6.64 -13.29 -2.97
CA PRO A 330 -7.54 -12.30 -2.38
C PRO A 330 -7.06 -10.85 -2.44
N GLN A 331 -5.76 -10.60 -2.25
CA GLN A 331 -5.19 -9.25 -2.25
C GLN A 331 -5.00 -8.67 -3.66
N SER A 332 -5.03 -9.50 -4.71
CA SER A 332 -4.81 -9.07 -6.10
C SER A 332 -5.85 -8.09 -6.63
N MET A 333 -7.04 -8.00 -6.02
CA MET A 333 -8.05 -6.99 -6.40
C MET A 333 -7.60 -5.55 -6.15
N ARG A 334 -6.62 -5.34 -5.27
CA ARG A 334 -6.02 -4.02 -5.03
C ARG A 334 -5.46 -3.37 -6.29
N PHE A 335 -4.96 -4.18 -7.23
CA PHE A 335 -4.46 -3.71 -8.52
C PHE A 335 -5.57 -3.13 -9.41
N LEU A 336 -6.80 -3.63 -9.27
CA LEU A 336 -7.96 -3.16 -10.01
C LEU A 336 -8.80 -2.15 -9.24
N LEU A 337 -8.43 -1.80 -8.01
CA LEU A 337 -9.17 -0.82 -7.21
C LEU A 337 -9.46 0.51 -7.95
N PRO A 338 -8.58 1.04 -8.84
CA PRO A 338 -8.88 2.24 -9.63
C PRO A 338 -10.05 2.10 -10.60
N THR A 339 -10.45 0.87 -10.93
CA THR A 339 -11.62 0.60 -11.76
C THR A 339 -12.95 0.73 -11.02
N PHE A 340 -12.94 0.59 -9.69
CA PHE A 340 -14.16 0.44 -8.90
C PHE A 340 -15.08 1.67 -8.98
N PRO A 341 -14.57 2.92 -8.90
CA PRO A 341 -15.44 4.08 -9.04
C PRO A 341 -16.16 4.13 -10.40
N LEU A 342 -15.51 3.70 -11.48
CA LEU A 342 -16.13 3.68 -12.82
C LEU A 342 -17.21 2.60 -12.93
N TYR A 343 -16.97 1.39 -12.38
CA TYR A 343 -18.01 0.37 -12.28
C TYR A 343 -19.20 0.84 -11.45
N THR A 344 -18.95 1.47 -10.29
CA THR A 344 -20.02 1.97 -9.41
C THR A 344 -20.82 3.11 -10.06
N LEU A 345 -20.17 4.06 -10.74
CA LEU A 345 -20.85 5.08 -11.54
C LEU A 345 -21.73 4.43 -12.60
N SER A 346 -21.16 3.50 -13.37
CA SER A 346 -21.85 2.84 -14.48
C SER A 346 -23.04 2.00 -14.01
N ALA A 347 -22.88 1.25 -12.91
CA ALA A 347 -23.95 0.48 -12.30
C ALA A 347 -25.10 1.39 -11.85
N THR A 348 -24.77 2.52 -11.22
CA THR A 348 -25.76 3.48 -10.77
C THR A 348 -26.46 4.18 -11.94
N TYR A 349 -25.74 4.47 -13.02
CA TYR A 349 -26.30 4.97 -14.28
C TYR A 349 -27.28 3.98 -14.91
N PHE A 350 -26.96 2.69 -14.90
CA PHE A 350 -27.88 1.65 -15.33
C PHE A 350 -29.17 1.67 -14.50
N LEU A 351 -29.05 1.65 -13.17
CA LEU A 351 -30.21 1.67 -12.27
C LEU A 351 -31.08 2.92 -12.46
N SER A 352 -30.47 4.11 -12.56
CA SER A 352 -31.21 5.37 -12.72
C SER A 352 -31.98 5.46 -14.04
N SER A 353 -31.57 4.68 -15.03
CA SER A 353 -32.09 4.74 -16.39
C SER A 353 -33.13 3.66 -16.70
N ILE A 354 -33.52 2.84 -15.72
CA ILE A 354 -34.63 1.88 -15.85
C ILE A 354 -35.95 2.65 -15.89
N THR A 355 -36.69 2.51 -16.99
CA THR A 355 -37.92 3.28 -17.26
C THR A 355 -39.13 2.81 -16.46
N LYS A 356 -39.26 1.49 -16.24
CA LYS A 356 -40.35 0.91 -15.46
C LYS A 356 -40.08 1.10 -13.96
N ASP A 357 -40.87 1.94 -13.30
CA ASP A 357 -40.66 2.29 -11.89
C ASP A 357 -40.64 1.07 -10.96
N LYS A 358 -41.60 0.14 -11.10
CA LYS A 358 -41.63 -1.09 -10.30
C LYS A 358 -40.31 -1.87 -10.43
N LEU A 359 -39.86 -2.12 -11.66
CA LEU A 359 -38.62 -2.85 -11.93
C LEU A 359 -37.40 -2.11 -11.38
N LYS A 360 -37.32 -0.79 -11.57
CA LYS A 360 -36.22 0.06 -11.08
C LYS A 360 -36.05 -0.08 -9.56
N TRP A 361 -37.15 0.06 -8.81
CA TRP A 361 -37.13 -0.06 -7.35
C TRP A 361 -36.85 -1.48 -6.89
N THR A 362 -37.36 -2.50 -7.59
CA THR A 362 -37.03 -3.90 -7.30
C THR A 362 -35.54 -4.19 -7.50
N VAL A 363 -34.96 -3.81 -8.64
CA VAL A 363 -33.52 -4.04 -8.91
C VAL A 363 -32.66 -3.25 -7.92
N LEU A 364 -33.02 -2.01 -7.59
CA LEU A 364 -32.33 -1.24 -6.56
C LEU A 364 -32.40 -1.91 -5.19
N ALA A 365 -33.59 -2.37 -4.78
CA ALA A 365 -33.78 -3.05 -3.50
C ALA A 365 -32.95 -4.34 -3.41
N VAL A 366 -32.94 -5.17 -4.47
CA VAL A 366 -32.09 -6.36 -4.55
C VAL A 366 -30.60 -6.00 -4.50
N THR A 367 -30.20 -4.96 -5.24
CA THR A 367 -28.82 -4.48 -5.25
C THR A 367 -28.38 -4.07 -3.84
N LEU A 368 -29.21 -3.31 -3.11
CA LEU A 368 -28.93 -2.90 -1.74
C LEU A 368 -28.94 -4.08 -0.76
N LEU A 369 -29.90 -4.99 -0.90
CA LEU A 369 -30.03 -6.18 -0.05
C LEU A 369 -28.83 -7.12 -0.16
N ILE A 370 -28.19 -7.19 -1.34
CA ILE A 370 -26.96 -7.97 -1.54
C ILE A 370 -25.73 -7.15 -1.11
N THR A 371 -25.61 -5.91 -1.58
CA THR A 371 -24.38 -5.12 -1.44
C THR A 371 -24.17 -4.64 -0.01
N LEU A 372 -25.24 -4.32 0.74
CA LEU A 372 -25.10 -3.77 2.09
C LEU A 372 -24.55 -4.79 3.09
N PRO A 373 -25.12 -6.01 3.22
CA PRO A 373 -24.55 -7.03 4.11
C PRO A 373 -23.17 -7.47 3.64
N TRP A 374 -22.98 -7.69 2.33
CA TRP A 374 -21.69 -8.06 1.77
C TRP A 374 -20.63 -7.01 2.06
N GLY A 375 -20.89 -5.74 1.78
CA GLY A 375 -19.95 -4.64 1.93
C GLY A 375 -19.57 -4.39 3.38
N ILE A 376 -20.55 -4.31 4.28
CA ILE A 376 -20.31 -4.05 5.71
C ILE A 376 -19.60 -5.24 6.35
N LEU A 377 -20.15 -6.46 6.23
CA LEU A 377 -19.57 -7.64 6.91
C LEU A 377 -18.19 -7.99 6.37
N SER A 378 -17.98 -7.85 5.05
CA SER A 378 -16.67 -8.11 4.43
C SER A 378 -15.66 -6.99 4.71
N SER A 379 -16.09 -5.77 5.05
CA SER A 379 -15.18 -4.70 5.52
C SER A 379 -14.68 -4.98 6.94
N LEU A 380 -15.58 -5.43 7.84
CA LEU A 380 -15.26 -5.54 9.26
C LEU A 380 -14.11 -6.51 9.56
N THR A 381 -14.01 -7.61 8.83
CA THR A 381 -12.98 -8.64 9.07
C THR A 381 -11.56 -8.14 8.78
N PRO A 382 -11.21 -7.66 7.57
CA PRO A 382 -9.89 -7.12 7.29
C PRO A 382 -9.58 -5.88 8.11
N LEU A 383 -10.55 -4.99 8.34
CA LEU A 383 -10.33 -3.79 9.17
C LEU A 383 -10.00 -4.14 10.63
N LYS A 384 -10.70 -5.11 11.24
CA LYS A 384 -10.35 -5.61 12.57
C LYS A 384 -8.98 -6.26 12.60
N HIS A 385 -8.63 -7.00 11.56
CA HIS A 385 -7.33 -7.63 11.45
C HIS A 385 -6.19 -6.60 11.36
N LEU A 386 -6.32 -5.60 10.48
CA LEU A 386 -5.36 -4.49 10.37
C LEU A 386 -5.27 -3.70 11.67
N LYS A 387 -6.41 -3.35 12.29
CA LYS A 387 -6.45 -2.71 13.61
C LYS A 387 -5.64 -3.51 14.62
N GLN A 388 -5.85 -4.81 14.67
CA GLN A 388 -5.19 -5.69 15.63
C GLN A 388 -3.67 -5.73 15.42
N GLN A 389 -3.20 -5.90 14.19
CA GLN A 389 -1.77 -5.89 13.88
C GLN A 389 -1.13 -4.54 14.20
N ASN A 390 -1.77 -3.44 13.77
CA ASN A 390 -1.25 -2.10 14.02
C ASN A 390 -1.31 -1.72 15.51
N LYS A 391 -2.28 -2.23 16.28
CA LYS A 391 -2.32 -2.06 17.74
C LYS A 391 -1.17 -2.76 18.44
N ILE A 392 -0.78 -3.94 17.98
CA ILE A 392 0.39 -4.67 18.49
C ILE A 392 1.66 -3.85 18.21
N LEU A 393 1.85 -3.41 16.96
CA LEU A 393 3.04 -2.66 16.56
C LEU A 393 3.13 -1.27 17.22
N SER A 394 2.01 -0.58 17.37
CA SER A 394 1.96 0.70 18.09
C SER A 394 2.23 0.54 19.59
N THR A 395 1.72 -0.53 20.23
CA THR A 395 2.06 -0.88 21.62
C THR A 395 3.57 -1.11 21.76
N ILE A 396 4.16 -1.94 20.90
CA ILE A 396 5.61 -2.20 20.89
C ILE A 396 6.39 -0.89 20.71
N THR A 397 5.99 -0.06 19.75
CA THR A 397 6.64 1.24 19.48
C THR A 397 6.52 2.19 20.65
N CYS A 398 5.40 2.20 21.37
CA CYS A 398 5.19 3.01 22.57
C CYS A 398 6.11 2.56 23.71
N SER A 399 6.21 1.25 23.97
CA SER A 399 7.15 0.71 24.96
C SER A 399 8.61 1.03 24.59
N ILE A 400 9.01 0.86 23.33
CA ILE A 400 10.36 1.20 22.87
C ILE A 400 10.65 2.69 23.06
N ASN A 401 9.71 3.59 22.72
CA ASN A 401 9.90 5.03 22.93
C ASN A 401 10.07 5.42 24.41
N LYS A 402 9.50 4.64 25.35
CA LYS A 402 9.63 4.88 26.79
C LYS A 402 10.93 4.32 27.36
N SER A 403 11.38 3.17 26.84
CA SER A 403 12.41 2.35 27.48
C SER A 403 13.76 2.38 26.77
N ILE A 404 13.82 2.90 25.53
CA ILE A 404 15.03 2.92 24.69
C ILE A 404 15.29 4.33 24.14
N GLU A 405 16.46 4.87 24.45
CA GLU A 405 16.89 6.19 23.99
C GLU A 405 17.10 6.22 22.46
N PRO A 406 16.72 7.32 21.77
CA PRO A 406 17.06 7.53 20.37
C PRO A 406 18.56 7.39 20.10
N GLY A 407 18.95 6.90 18.92
CA GLY A 407 20.33 6.63 18.53
C GLY A 407 20.85 5.24 18.94
N SER A 408 20.15 4.55 19.85
CA SER A 408 20.47 3.17 20.25
C SER A 408 20.30 2.16 19.11
N VAL A 409 20.99 1.02 19.23
CA VAL A 409 20.83 -0.11 18.30
C VAL A 409 19.75 -1.06 18.82
N ILE A 410 18.79 -1.43 17.97
CA ILE A 410 17.74 -2.40 18.28
C ILE A 410 17.85 -3.59 17.34
N VAL A 411 17.97 -4.79 17.93
CA VAL A 411 17.92 -6.07 17.23
C VAL A 411 16.56 -6.70 17.48
N VAL A 412 15.74 -6.83 16.43
CA VAL A 412 14.35 -7.28 16.54
C VAL A 412 13.86 -7.93 15.25
N ASN A 413 12.73 -8.65 15.28
CA ASN A 413 12.12 -9.25 14.09
C ASN A 413 11.84 -8.22 13.00
N GLU A 414 11.94 -8.64 11.74
CA GLU A 414 11.74 -7.74 10.59
C GLU A 414 10.35 -7.09 10.59
N GLY A 415 9.28 -7.80 10.96
CA GLY A 415 7.94 -7.21 11.04
C GLY A 415 7.87 -5.99 11.96
N ILE A 416 8.69 -5.96 13.02
CA ILE A 416 8.80 -4.81 13.93
C ILE A 416 9.76 -3.77 13.34
N CYS A 417 10.88 -4.18 12.74
CA CYS A 417 11.80 -3.27 12.03
C CYS A 417 11.05 -2.44 10.97
N GLN A 418 10.15 -3.06 10.20
CA GLN A 418 9.38 -2.39 9.17
C GLN A 418 8.62 -1.18 9.69
N ASN A 419 8.00 -1.31 10.86
CA ASN A 419 7.25 -0.23 11.49
C ASN A 419 8.18 0.83 12.14
N LEU A 420 9.26 0.40 12.81
CA LEU A 420 10.18 1.31 13.50
C LEU A 420 10.99 2.19 12.53
N ASP A 421 11.27 1.71 11.32
CA ASP A 421 12.10 2.39 10.32
C ASP A 421 11.52 3.75 9.89
N ILE A 422 10.19 3.94 9.98
CA ILE A 422 9.56 5.24 9.64
C ILE A 422 10.01 6.35 10.61
N SER A 423 10.35 6.01 11.85
CA SER A 423 10.65 7.01 12.88
C SER A 423 12.05 7.63 12.77
N ASP A 424 12.99 6.98 12.09
CA ASP A 424 14.44 7.29 12.09
C ASP A 424 15.09 7.44 13.48
N LYS A 425 14.43 6.98 14.55
CA LYS A 425 14.92 7.20 15.91
C LYS A 425 16.01 6.21 16.32
N TRP A 426 16.06 5.02 15.73
CA TRP A 426 16.93 3.93 16.17
C TRP A 426 17.67 3.29 15.00
N LYS A 427 18.82 2.70 15.30
CA LYS A 427 19.60 1.88 14.37
C LYS A 427 19.04 0.46 14.41
N LEU A 428 18.44 -0.01 13.32
CA LEU A 428 17.71 -1.29 13.31
C LEU A 428 18.54 -2.42 12.69
N ILE A 429 18.51 -3.60 13.33
CA ILE A 429 19.08 -4.86 12.85
C ILE A 429 17.98 -5.91 12.86
N ASP A 430 17.82 -6.64 11.76
CA ASP A 430 16.95 -7.82 11.72
C ASP A 430 17.56 -8.96 12.54
N ILE A 431 16.85 -9.40 13.59
CA ILE A 431 17.25 -10.47 14.49
C ILE A 431 17.52 -11.80 13.78
N SER A 432 17.00 -12.00 12.57
CA SER A 432 17.23 -13.22 11.80
C SER A 432 18.72 -13.48 11.54
N ILE A 433 19.56 -12.43 11.47
CA ILE A 433 21.01 -12.55 11.30
C ILE A 433 21.66 -13.29 12.47
N LEU A 434 21.11 -13.18 13.68
CA LEU A 434 21.65 -13.85 14.87
C LEU A 434 21.53 -15.37 14.80
N ARG A 435 20.73 -15.93 13.88
CA ARG A 435 20.64 -17.39 13.70
C ARG A 435 21.97 -18.02 13.31
N GLN A 436 22.88 -17.26 12.69
CA GLN A 436 24.21 -17.72 12.33
C GLN A 436 25.13 -17.94 13.54
N SER A 437 24.76 -17.48 14.75
CA SER A 437 25.49 -17.83 15.97
C SER A 437 25.39 -19.33 16.31
N ASP A 438 24.38 -20.02 15.79
CA ASP A 438 24.15 -21.44 16.02
C ASP A 438 24.69 -22.29 14.86
N ILE A 439 25.81 -22.97 15.10
CA ILE A 439 26.48 -23.84 14.12
C ILE A 439 25.55 -24.96 13.62
N THR A 440 24.60 -25.42 14.45
CA THR A 440 23.69 -26.50 14.06
C THR A 440 22.74 -26.11 12.92
N LEU A 441 22.56 -24.81 12.69
CA LEU A 441 21.69 -24.25 11.65
C LEU A 441 22.40 -24.03 10.31
N LYS A 442 23.68 -24.38 10.18
CA LYS A 442 24.47 -24.15 8.95
C LYS A 442 23.81 -24.71 7.68
N ASN A 443 23.14 -25.85 7.78
CA ASN A 443 22.50 -26.51 6.65
C ASN A 443 21.00 -26.20 6.52
N THR A 444 20.45 -25.34 7.38
CA THR A 444 19.03 -24.97 7.32
C THR A 444 18.82 -23.81 6.35
N PRO A 445 17.75 -23.82 5.53
CA PRO A 445 17.42 -22.68 4.69
C PRO A 445 17.33 -21.39 5.51
N GLN A 446 18.17 -20.41 5.18
CA GLN A 446 18.18 -19.13 5.84
C GLN A 446 17.33 -18.11 5.11
N LYS A 447 16.76 -17.18 5.88
CA LYS A 447 16.15 -15.98 5.33
C LYS A 447 17.25 -15.17 4.62
N PRO A 448 17.05 -14.72 3.37
CA PRO A 448 18.06 -13.98 2.65
C PRO A 448 18.36 -12.64 3.34
N ILE A 449 19.65 -12.35 3.53
CA ILE A 449 20.12 -11.07 4.04
C ILE A 449 20.07 -10.06 2.88
N ARG A 450 19.23 -9.02 2.99
CA ARG A 450 18.98 -8.07 1.89
C ARG A 450 20.06 -6.99 1.72
N ASN A 451 20.81 -6.72 2.77
CA ASN A 451 22.00 -5.89 2.64
C ASN A 451 23.11 -6.73 2.00
N ASN A 452 23.49 -6.38 0.77
CA ASN A 452 24.37 -7.16 -0.09
C ASN A 452 25.78 -7.22 0.50
N LYS A 453 26.23 -6.14 1.15
CA LYS A 453 27.51 -6.11 1.86
C LYS A 453 27.47 -7.08 3.04
N THR A 454 26.38 -7.08 3.81
CA THR A 454 26.15 -8.05 4.89
C THR A 454 26.13 -9.47 4.36
N ALA A 455 25.34 -9.77 3.33
CA ALA A 455 25.23 -11.10 2.76
C ALA A 455 26.60 -11.68 2.36
N LYS A 456 27.45 -10.86 1.72
CA LYS A 456 28.82 -11.26 1.34
C LYS A 456 29.69 -11.62 2.54
N ILE A 457 29.55 -10.89 3.65
CA ILE A 457 30.33 -11.13 4.88
C ILE A 457 29.76 -12.31 5.65
N TYR A 458 28.45 -12.35 5.86
CA TYR A 458 27.79 -13.16 6.87
C TYR A 458 27.28 -14.52 6.37
N ASN A 459 26.97 -14.70 5.08
CA ASN A 459 26.38 -15.96 4.58
C ASN A 459 27.21 -17.22 4.89
N ASN A 460 28.54 -17.06 5.04
CA ASN A 460 29.48 -18.15 5.29
C ASN A 460 30.04 -18.16 6.72
N LEU A 461 29.64 -17.20 7.58
CA LEU A 461 30.13 -17.09 8.96
C LEU A 461 29.17 -17.77 9.92
N TYR A 462 29.72 -18.57 10.83
CA TYR A 462 28.96 -19.28 11.85
C TYR A 462 29.70 -19.30 13.19
N GLY A 463 28.97 -19.48 14.30
CA GLY A 463 29.54 -19.68 15.62
C GLY A 463 30.44 -18.53 16.10
N GLN A 464 31.67 -18.84 16.53
CA GLN A 464 32.58 -17.84 17.10
C GLN A 464 33.10 -16.83 16.06
N ALA A 465 33.33 -17.27 14.82
CA ALA A 465 33.74 -16.35 13.75
C ALA A 465 32.64 -15.33 13.45
N PHE A 466 31.38 -15.79 13.41
CA PHE A 466 30.21 -14.91 13.33
C PHE A 466 30.16 -13.94 14.52
N LYS A 467 30.26 -14.44 15.76
CA LYS A 467 30.21 -13.60 16.98
C LYS A 467 31.26 -12.48 16.91
N LYS A 468 32.51 -12.81 16.59
CA LYS A 468 33.61 -11.85 16.52
C LYS A 468 33.33 -10.75 15.49
N GLN A 469 32.95 -11.14 14.27
CA GLN A 469 32.64 -10.18 13.20
C GLN A 469 31.42 -9.32 13.54
N PHE A 470 30.35 -9.92 14.06
CA PHE A 470 29.13 -9.22 14.44
C PHE A 470 29.38 -8.17 15.52
N VAL A 471 30.11 -8.52 16.59
CA VAL A 471 30.47 -7.57 17.65
C VAL A 471 31.36 -6.45 17.12
N GLN A 472 32.29 -6.76 16.20
CA GLN A 472 33.14 -5.73 15.58
C GLN A 472 32.31 -4.75 14.75
N ASP A 473 31.44 -5.22 13.86
CA ASP A 473 30.59 -4.36 13.02
C ASP A 473 29.59 -3.55 13.84
N LEU A 474 29.08 -4.14 14.93
CA LEU A 474 28.20 -3.48 15.88
C LEU A 474 28.92 -2.34 16.61
N ARG A 475 30.17 -2.55 17.06
CA ARG A 475 31.01 -1.52 17.68
C ARG A 475 31.32 -0.38 16.70
N MET A 476 31.66 -0.70 15.45
CA MET A 476 31.93 0.32 14.42
C MET A 476 30.71 1.19 14.13
N TRP A 477 29.50 0.61 14.14
CA TRP A 477 28.28 1.38 13.90
C TRP A 477 27.80 2.17 15.12
N ASN A 478 28.14 1.70 16.31
CA ASN A 478 27.68 2.23 17.58
C ASN A 478 28.72 3.14 18.26
N THR A 479 29.13 4.20 17.55
CA THR A 479 30.23 5.10 17.93
C THR A 479 30.00 5.91 19.21
N GLU A 480 28.75 6.08 19.64
CA GLU A 480 28.37 6.90 20.81
C GLU A 480 28.28 6.08 22.11
N ASN A 481 28.67 4.79 22.09
CA ASN A 481 28.49 3.86 23.21
C ASN A 481 27.04 3.72 23.69
N ASN A 482 26.05 4.01 22.82
CA ASN A 482 24.66 3.79 23.14
C ASN A 482 24.42 2.28 23.39
N PRO A 483 23.56 1.90 24.34
CA PRO A 483 23.31 0.49 24.58
C PRO A 483 22.69 -0.23 23.37
N VAL A 484 23.00 -1.52 23.24
CA VAL A 484 22.37 -2.39 22.25
C VAL A 484 21.22 -3.10 22.92
N TYR A 485 20.05 -3.07 22.29
CA TYR A 485 18.85 -3.70 22.80
C TYR A 485 18.42 -4.87 21.92
N ILE A 486 18.06 -5.98 22.55
CA ILE A 486 17.46 -7.13 21.87
C ILE A 486 16.02 -7.21 22.35
N ILE A 487 15.08 -7.24 21.40
CA ILE A 487 13.66 -7.40 21.68
C ILE A 487 13.21 -8.72 21.08
N ALA A 488 12.90 -9.69 21.94
CA ALA A 488 12.54 -11.04 21.54
C ALA A 488 11.78 -11.76 22.65
N TYR A 489 11.28 -12.96 22.35
CA TYR A 489 10.67 -13.81 23.37
C TYR A 489 11.74 -14.51 24.24
N ASP A 490 11.34 -14.90 25.45
CA ASP A 490 12.23 -15.52 26.45
C ASP A 490 13.03 -16.72 25.92
N LYS A 491 12.37 -17.58 25.14
CA LYS A 491 13.02 -18.76 24.53
C LYS A 491 14.14 -18.37 23.57
N GLU A 492 13.94 -17.33 22.78
CA GLU A 492 14.93 -16.83 21.82
C GLU A 492 16.09 -16.17 22.56
N ILE A 493 15.80 -15.37 23.59
CA ILE A 493 16.80 -14.74 24.46
C ILE A 493 17.68 -15.80 25.14
N LYS A 494 17.09 -16.87 25.69
CA LYS A 494 17.86 -17.98 26.29
C LYS A 494 18.81 -18.62 25.27
N LYS A 495 18.36 -18.82 24.04
CA LYS A 495 19.20 -19.36 22.96
C LYS A 495 20.35 -18.41 22.61
N PHE A 496 20.09 -17.10 22.53
CA PHE A 496 21.13 -16.11 22.26
C PHE A 496 22.11 -15.98 23.43
N LYS A 497 21.66 -16.09 24.69
CA LYS A 497 22.54 -16.12 25.88
C LYS A 497 23.53 -17.27 25.84
N GLN A 498 23.11 -18.45 25.37
CA GLN A 498 23.98 -19.62 25.29
C GLN A 498 25.00 -19.54 24.14
N THR A 499 24.64 -18.89 23.03
CA THR A 499 25.44 -18.89 21.80
C THR A 499 26.24 -17.61 21.60
N LEU A 500 25.56 -16.46 21.56
CA LEU A 500 26.13 -15.16 21.22
C LEU A 500 26.57 -14.38 22.46
N LEU A 501 25.74 -14.36 23.49
CA LEU A 501 25.89 -13.45 24.64
C LEU A 501 26.53 -14.13 25.86
N ASN A 502 27.15 -15.29 25.69
CA ASN A 502 27.81 -15.99 26.78
C ASN A 502 28.99 -15.14 27.31
N GLY A 503 28.99 -14.88 28.62
CA GLY A 503 29.98 -14.01 29.28
C GLY A 503 29.73 -12.51 29.14
N GLU A 504 28.68 -12.08 28.44
CA GLU A 504 28.36 -10.65 28.25
C GLU A 504 27.50 -10.10 29.40
N ASN A 505 27.59 -8.79 29.65
CA ASN A 505 26.72 -8.12 30.61
C ASN A 505 25.35 -7.82 29.99
N ILE A 506 24.31 -8.47 30.54
CA ILE A 506 22.95 -8.43 30.03
C ILE A 506 21.99 -8.14 31.18
N SER A 507 21.19 -7.08 31.04
CA SER A 507 20.14 -6.74 31.99
C SER A 507 18.79 -6.67 31.29
N GLU A 508 17.76 -7.21 31.93
CA GLU A 508 16.38 -6.99 31.50
C GLU A 508 15.97 -5.55 31.86
N VAL A 509 15.38 -4.85 30.91
CA VAL A 509 14.99 -3.44 31.05
C VAL A 509 13.48 -3.30 31.21
N ASP A 510 12.73 -4.06 30.41
CA ASP A 510 11.27 -3.93 30.34
C ASP A 510 10.63 -5.19 29.73
N GLU A 511 9.33 -5.34 29.94
CA GLU A 511 8.50 -6.38 29.32
C GLU A 511 7.30 -5.73 28.60
N ILE A 512 7.03 -6.20 27.38
CA ILE A 512 5.93 -5.72 26.54
C ILE A 512 4.84 -6.79 26.49
N ALA A 513 3.78 -6.58 27.26
CA ALA A 513 2.55 -7.36 27.15
C ALA A 513 1.82 -7.00 25.85
N LEU A 514 1.63 -7.97 24.96
CA LEU A 514 0.96 -7.74 23.68
C LEU A 514 -0.56 -7.72 23.86
N PRO A 515 -1.29 -6.77 23.24
CA PRO A 515 -2.74 -6.75 23.29
C PRO A 515 -3.30 -7.86 22.41
N LEU A 516 -3.49 -9.08 22.94
CA LEU A 516 -3.93 -10.24 22.16
C LEU A 516 -5.40 -10.10 21.72
N PRO A 517 -5.77 -10.62 20.54
CA PRO A 517 -7.16 -10.64 20.11
C PRO A 517 -7.99 -11.64 20.94
N SER A 518 -9.29 -11.41 21.03
CA SER A 518 -10.19 -12.28 21.83
C SER A 518 -10.24 -13.72 21.34
N ASP A 519 -10.03 -13.95 20.04
CA ASP A 519 -9.97 -15.27 19.38
C ASP A 519 -8.54 -15.86 19.34
N PHE A 520 -7.57 -15.29 20.05
CA PHE A 520 -6.16 -15.72 20.01
C PHE A 520 -5.98 -17.22 20.28
N LYS A 521 -6.68 -17.78 21.27
CA LYS A 521 -6.59 -19.20 21.63
C LYS A 521 -7.02 -20.11 20.47
N GLU A 522 -8.05 -19.72 19.73
CA GLU A 522 -8.51 -20.47 18.56
C GLU A 522 -7.48 -20.39 17.42
N MET A 523 -6.92 -19.21 17.21
CA MET A 523 -5.86 -19.00 16.21
C MET A 523 -4.61 -19.83 16.51
N GLU A 524 -4.19 -19.87 17.77
CA GLU A 524 -3.07 -20.68 18.24
C GLU A 524 -3.32 -22.17 18.04
N ASN A 525 -4.52 -22.66 18.41
CA ASN A 525 -4.91 -24.05 18.20
C ASN A 525 -4.91 -24.44 16.72
N ARG A 526 -5.46 -23.59 15.83
CA ARG A 526 -5.45 -23.83 14.38
C ARG A 526 -4.03 -23.93 13.83
N ARG A 527 -3.14 -23.05 14.27
CA ARG A 527 -1.74 -23.10 13.86
C ARG A 527 -1.06 -24.38 14.31
N GLN A 528 -1.28 -24.81 15.56
CA GLN A 528 -0.72 -26.08 16.04
C GLN A 528 -1.25 -27.28 15.23
N LEU A 529 -2.53 -27.27 14.86
CA LEU A 529 -3.10 -28.28 13.97
C LEU A 529 -2.42 -28.29 12.58
N ILE A 530 -2.18 -27.11 12.00
CA ILE A 530 -1.46 -26.99 10.71
C ILE A 530 -0.04 -27.54 10.83
N LEU A 531 0.73 -27.09 11.83
CA LEU A 531 2.11 -27.55 12.06
C LEU A 531 2.20 -29.06 12.27
N ASN A 532 1.23 -29.65 12.99
CA ASN A 532 1.14 -31.09 13.20
C ASN A 532 0.72 -31.84 11.92
N SER A 533 -0.01 -31.20 11.01
CA SER A 533 -0.45 -31.78 9.74
C SER A 533 0.59 -31.66 8.61
N GLU A 534 1.39 -30.59 8.60
CA GLU A 534 2.45 -30.34 7.61
C GLU A 534 3.63 -31.30 7.76
N GLN A 535 3.79 -31.94 8.91
CA GLN A 535 4.72 -33.09 9.04
C GLN A 535 4.38 -34.28 8.12
N LYS A 536 3.24 -34.26 7.40
CA LYS A 536 2.80 -35.36 6.51
C LYS A 536 2.60 -35.01 5.02
N ARG A 537 2.82 -33.77 4.54
CA ARG A 537 2.63 -33.43 3.10
C ARG A 537 3.61 -32.36 2.59
N PRO A 538 3.97 -32.35 1.29
CA PRO A 538 4.87 -31.36 0.74
C PRO A 538 4.17 -30.01 0.52
N THR A 539 4.75 -28.97 1.13
CA THR A 539 4.76 -27.55 0.76
C THR A 539 3.54 -27.01 0.00
N ILE A 540 2.50 -26.63 0.74
CA ILE A 540 1.59 -25.56 0.32
C ILE A 540 2.28 -24.24 0.66
N SER A 541 2.41 -23.33 -0.30
CA SER A 541 2.92 -21.99 -0.03
C SER A 541 1.99 -21.29 0.96
N LEU A 542 2.54 -20.81 2.08
CA LEU A 542 1.88 -19.97 3.09
C LEU A 542 1.40 -18.64 2.45
N THR A 543 0.28 -18.67 1.72
CA THR A 543 -0.28 -17.50 1.01
C THR A 543 -1.40 -16.80 1.77
N ALA A 544 -1.86 -17.36 2.89
CA ALA A 544 -2.65 -16.61 3.86
C ALA A 544 -1.69 -16.11 4.94
N GLN A 545 -1.48 -14.78 5.03
CA GLN A 545 -0.95 -14.17 6.25
C GLN A 545 -1.76 -14.74 7.42
N GLU A 546 -1.15 -15.61 8.23
CA GLU A 546 -1.83 -16.14 9.38
C GLU A 546 -2.19 -14.97 10.31
N ARG A 547 -3.43 -14.96 10.85
CA ARG A 547 -3.90 -13.84 11.66
C ARG A 547 -3.00 -13.51 12.87
N ASN A 548 -2.15 -14.46 13.29
CA ASN A 548 -1.20 -14.36 14.40
C ASN A 548 0.25 -14.05 13.94
N GLN A 549 0.44 -13.51 12.73
CA GLN A 549 1.76 -13.20 12.19
C GLN A 549 1.78 -11.81 11.52
N ILE A 550 2.88 -11.08 11.73
CA ILE A 550 3.20 -9.83 11.04
C ILE A 550 4.55 -10.05 10.37
N PHE A 551 4.53 -10.31 9.06
CA PHE A 551 5.72 -10.71 8.32
C PHE A 551 6.41 -11.94 8.94
N ASP A 552 7.57 -11.81 9.58
CA ASP A 552 8.27 -12.89 10.30
C ASP A 552 8.04 -12.86 11.82
N PHE A 553 7.37 -11.83 12.32
CA PHE A 553 7.04 -11.67 13.73
C PHE A 553 5.79 -12.48 14.08
N ILE A 554 5.98 -13.53 14.87
CA ILE A 554 4.91 -14.39 15.38
C ILE A 554 4.36 -13.80 16.67
N ILE A 555 3.06 -13.58 16.73
CA ILE A 555 2.37 -13.08 17.92
C ILE A 555 2.15 -14.26 18.88
N LYS A 556 2.59 -14.11 20.12
CA LYS A 556 2.44 -15.12 21.18
C LYS A 556 1.84 -14.51 22.44
N LYS A 557 1.35 -15.39 23.34
CA LYS A 557 0.83 -14.99 24.64
C LYS A 557 1.91 -14.52 25.62
N GLU A 558 3.10 -15.10 25.52
CA GLU A 558 4.26 -14.66 26.31
C GLU A 558 4.63 -13.19 25.97
N PRO A 559 5.02 -12.37 26.96
CA PRO A 559 5.45 -11.00 26.69
C PRO A 559 6.77 -10.99 25.89
N LEU A 560 6.96 -9.94 25.09
CA LEU A 560 8.29 -9.63 24.55
C LEU A 560 9.14 -9.02 25.65
N LYS A 561 10.43 -9.34 25.67
CA LYS A 561 11.36 -8.72 26.62
C LYS A 561 12.29 -7.76 25.93
N ILE A 562 12.56 -6.64 26.59
CA ILE A 562 13.59 -5.69 26.20
C ILE A 562 14.83 -5.98 27.04
N ILE A 563 15.87 -6.46 26.35
CA ILE A 563 17.14 -6.83 26.97
C ILE A 563 18.21 -5.83 26.55
N LYS A 564 18.85 -5.19 27.53
CA LYS A 564 20.04 -4.35 27.31
C LYS A 564 21.27 -5.22 27.33
N TRP A 565 22.03 -5.15 26.24
CA TRP A 565 23.34 -5.77 26.09
C TRP A 565 24.42 -4.69 26.14
N THR A 566 25.25 -4.75 27.17
CA THR A 566 26.40 -3.86 27.33
C THR A 566 27.65 -4.57 26.85
N ILE A 567 28.20 -4.10 25.75
CA ILE A 567 29.41 -4.67 25.14
C ILE A 567 30.62 -4.09 25.87
N ASP A 568 31.40 -4.91 26.58
CA ASP A 568 32.59 -4.41 27.29
C ASP A 568 33.71 -4.04 26.29
N ILE A 569 34.16 -2.78 26.38
CA ILE A 569 35.09 -2.15 25.42
C ILE A 569 36.55 -2.48 25.77
N ARG A 570 36.84 -3.00 26.98
CA ARG A 570 38.22 -3.12 27.48
C ARG A 570 39.01 -4.31 26.96
N GLU A 571 38.38 -5.34 26.40
CA GLU A 571 39.06 -6.62 26.09
C GLU A 571 39.73 -6.74 24.70
N LEU A 572 39.76 -5.69 23.87
CA LEU A 572 40.36 -5.78 22.52
C LEU A 572 41.71 -5.08 22.36
N ASN A 573 42.14 -4.28 23.34
CA ASN A 573 43.49 -3.69 23.34
C ASN A 573 44.54 -4.58 24.04
N SER A 574 44.18 -5.80 24.46
CA SER A 574 45.05 -6.69 25.23
C SER A 574 45.33 -8.04 24.57
N ARG A 575 45.16 -8.20 23.25
CA ARG A 575 45.57 -9.41 22.52
C ARG A 575 46.16 -9.09 21.15
#